data_AF-A0A9J6B2Y4-F1
#
_entry.id   AF-A0A9J6B2Y4-F1
#
_cell.length_a   1.000
_cell.length_b   1.000
_cell.length_c   1.000
_cell.angle_alpha   90.00
_cell.angle_beta   90.00
_cell.angle_gamma   90.00
#
_symmetry.space_group_name_H-M   'P 1'
#
loop_
_entity.id
_entity.type
_entity.pdbx_description
1 polymer ?
#
loop_
_entity_poly.entity_id
_entity_poly.type
_entity_poly.pdbx_seq_one_letter_code
_entity_poly.pdbx_strand_id
1 'polypeptide(L)'
;MHKDFKKVVEDNWQIDFVGSPFTEVQTKMKKVKAALAKWSKKEYGNIFQQIATLEDTIKAKEAQIEIRPDEKARKKLKKAEAELIKFLKLEEE
;
A
#
# COMPACT_ATOMS: atom_id res chain seq x y z
N MET A 1 -7.82 -9.96 -6.22
CA MET A 1 -8.63 -9.60 -5.02
C MET A 1 -8.07 -10.33 -3.80
N HIS A 2 -7.62 -9.60 -2.77
CA HIS A 2 -7.01 -10.21 -1.59
C HIS A 2 -8.01 -11.11 -0.84
N LYS A 3 -7.57 -12.29 -0.39
CA LYS A 3 -8.41 -13.32 0.24
C LYS A 3 -9.22 -12.80 1.45
N ASP A 4 -8.64 -11.87 2.20
CA ASP A 4 -9.24 -11.34 3.43
C ASP A 4 -10.17 -10.14 3.18
N PHE A 5 -10.18 -9.55 1.98
CA PHE A 5 -10.98 -8.36 1.69
C PHE A 5 -12.47 -8.59 1.98
N LYS A 6 -13.03 -9.69 1.46
CA LYS A 6 -14.45 -10.01 1.61
C LYS A 6 -14.84 -10.19 3.08
N LYS A 7 -13.99 -10.89 3.83
CA LYS A 7 -14.17 -11.10 5.27
C LYS A 7 -14.16 -9.77 6.04
N VAL A 8 -13.22 -8.86 5.75
CA VAL A 8 -13.16 -7.54 6.39
C VAL A 8 -14.44 -6.74 6.15
N VAL A 9 -15.01 -6.81 4.93
CA VAL A 9 -16.28 -6.15 4.62
C VAL A 9 -17.43 -6.79 5.41
N GLU A 10 -17.56 -8.12 5.37
CA GLU A 10 -18.65 -8.86 6.04
C GLU A 10 -18.65 -8.62 7.56
N ASP A 11 -17.49 -8.75 8.21
CA ASP A 11 -17.31 -8.54 9.65
C ASP A 11 -17.69 -7.11 10.08
N ASN A 12 -17.52 -6.13 9.18
CA ASN A 12 -17.77 -4.71 9.47
C ASN A 12 -19.10 -4.19 8.92
N TRP A 13 -19.83 -5.00 8.15
CA TRP A 13 -21.16 -4.67 7.63
C TRP A 13 -22.27 -4.88 8.67
N GLN A 14 -22.08 -5.84 9.58
CA GLN A 14 -23.04 -6.13 10.64
C GLN A 14 -22.98 -5.04 11.73
N ILE A 15 -24.14 -4.42 11.99
CA ILE A 15 -24.37 -3.49 13.09
C ILE A 15 -25.75 -3.76 13.69
N ASP A 16 -25.86 -3.77 15.01
CA ASP A 16 -27.15 -3.62 15.67
C ASP A 16 -27.51 -2.13 15.63
N PHE A 17 -28.55 -1.80 14.87
CA PHE A 17 -28.95 -0.41 14.64
C PHE A 17 -30.46 -0.23 14.83
N VAL A 18 -30.81 0.85 15.54
CA VAL A 18 -32.19 1.29 15.72
C VAL A 18 -32.29 2.71 15.19
N GLY A 19 -33.03 2.91 14.10
CA GLY A 19 -33.17 4.20 13.42
C GLY A 19 -33.72 4.04 12.01
N SER A 20 -33.54 5.06 11.16
CA SER A 20 -34.01 4.99 9.77
C SER A 20 -33.11 4.08 8.91
N PRO A 21 -33.64 3.45 7.86
CA PRO A 21 -32.83 2.64 6.94
C PRO A 21 -31.68 3.43 6.29
N PHE A 22 -31.86 4.74 6.06
CA PHE A 22 -30.81 5.60 5.49
C PHE A 22 -29.65 5.81 6.45
N THR A 23 -29.94 6.02 7.74
CA THR A 23 -28.90 6.17 8.76
C THR A 23 -28.21 4.84 9.07
N GLU A 24 -28.93 3.72 8.94
CA GLU A 24 -28.34 2.38 9.01
C GLU A 24 -27.28 2.17 7.93
N VAL A 25 -27.64 2.40 6.66
CA VAL A 25 -26.72 2.24 5.52
C VAL A 25 -25.54 3.19 5.64
N GLN A 26 -25.77 4.46 5.98
CA GLN A 26 -24.68 5.42 6.19
C GLN A 26 -23.69 4.95 7.25
N THR A 27 -24.19 4.37 8.35
CA THR A 27 -23.37 3.87 9.46
C THR A 27 -22.56 2.64 9.03
N LYS A 28 -23.18 1.68 8.32
CA LYS A 28 -22.48 0.52 7.75
C LYS A 28 -21.36 0.96 6.82
N MET A 29 -21.63 1.89 5.91
CA MET A 29 -20.64 2.41 4.96
C MET A 29 -19.46 3.09 5.68
N LYS A 30 -19.73 3.90 6.72
CA LYS A 30 -18.66 4.54 7.52
C LYS A 30 -17.79 3.51 8.23
N LYS A 31 -18.40 2.49 8.85
CA LYS A 31 -17.69 1.43 9.58
C LYS A 31 -16.80 0.61 8.63
N VAL A 32 -17.35 0.17 7.50
CA VAL A 32 -16.61 -0.58 6.47
C VAL A 32 -15.47 0.26 5.89
N LYS A 33 -15.71 1.54 5.57
CA LYS A 33 -14.67 2.45 5.08
C LYS A 33 -13.50 2.55 6.06
N ALA A 34 -13.78 2.74 7.35
CA ALA A 34 -12.75 2.84 8.38
C ALA A 34 -11.96 1.52 8.54
N ALA A 35 -12.67 0.39 8.55
CA ALA A 35 -12.06 -0.93 8.64
C ALA A 35 -11.16 -1.23 7.43
N LEU A 36 -11.63 -0.94 6.21
CA LEU A 36 -10.86 -1.10 4.97
C LEU A 36 -9.63 -0.19 4.94
N ALA A 37 -9.74 1.07 5.38
CA ALA A 37 -8.58 1.97 5.44
C ALA A 37 -7.49 1.43 6.39
N LYS A 38 -7.89 0.92 7.57
CA LYS A 38 -6.97 0.30 8.53
C LYS A 38 -6.37 -0.99 8.00
N TRP A 39 -7.20 -1.84 7.38
CA TRP A 39 -6.78 -3.12 6.81
C TRP A 39 -5.83 -2.90 5.63
N SER A 40 -6.16 -2.03 4.67
CA SER A 40 -5.31 -1.69 3.53
C SER A 40 -3.94 -1.19 3.99
N LYS A 41 -3.90 -0.27 4.96
CA LYS A 41 -2.63 0.20 5.54
C LYS A 41 -1.85 -0.91 6.25
N LYS A 42 -2.51 -1.89 6.86
CA LYS A 42 -1.85 -3.01 7.54
C LYS A 42 -1.26 -4.01 6.53
N GLU A 43 -2.02 -4.40 5.51
CA GLU A 43 -1.60 -5.41 4.54
C GLU A 43 -0.57 -4.86 3.55
N TYR A 44 -0.74 -3.61 3.11
CA TYR A 44 0.06 -3.03 2.04
C TYR A 44 1.01 -1.94 2.52
N GLY A 45 0.86 -1.46 3.76
CA GLY A 45 1.64 -0.32 4.26
C GLY A 45 1.23 0.98 3.59
N ASN A 46 2.20 1.89 3.45
CA ASN A 46 2.04 3.11 2.65
C ASN A 46 2.83 2.92 1.35
N ILE A 47 2.21 2.27 0.36
CA ILE A 47 2.86 1.93 -0.92
C ILE A 47 3.45 3.17 -1.58
N PHE A 48 2.68 4.27 -1.66
CA PHE A 48 3.13 5.53 -2.26
C PHE A 48 4.37 6.11 -1.57
N GLN A 49 4.43 6.04 -0.24
CA GLN A 49 5.61 6.48 0.51
C GLN A 49 6.81 5.55 0.28
N GLN A 50 6.58 4.24 0.16
CA GLN A 50 7.63 3.27 -0.15
C GLN A 50 8.21 3.49 -1.56
N ILE A 51 7.35 3.74 -2.56
CA ILE A 51 7.73 4.13 -3.92
C ILE A 51 8.62 5.38 -3.89
N ALA A 52 8.13 6.49 -3.30
CA ALA A 52 8.88 7.73 -3.22
C ALA A 52 10.26 7.55 -2.53
N THR A 53 10.30 6.78 -1.44
CA THR A 53 11.55 6.50 -0.74
C THR A 53 12.54 5.70 -1.59
N LEU A 54 12.05 4.72 -2.37
CA LEU A 54 12.87 3.92 -3.27
C LEU A 54 13.38 4.74 -4.45
N GLU A 55 12.56 5.60 -5.04
CA GLU A 55 12.95 6.53 -6.11
C GLU A 55 14.07 7.46 -5.65
N ASP A 56 13.93 8.10 -4.48
CA ASP A 56 14.98 8.95 -3.90
C ASP A 56 16.27 8.17 -3.64
N THR A 57 16.14 6.94 -3.13
CA THR A 57 17.27 6.04 -2.85
C THR A 57 17.99 5.62 -4.14
N ILE A 58 17.25 5.32 -5.20
CA ILE A 58 17.78 4.95 -6.52
C ILE A 58 18.55 6.14 -7.09
N LYS A 59 17.94 7.32 -7.10
CA LYS A 59 18.58 8.56 -7.59
C LYS A 59 19.89 8.88 -6.88
N ALA A 60 19.92 8.74 -5.55
CA ALA A 60 21.15 8.94 -4.78
C ALA A 60 22.24 7.91 -5.11
N LYS A 61 21.86 6.64 -5.37
CA LYS A 61 22.81 5.59 -5.75
C LYS A 61 23.35 5.77 -7.16
N GLU A 62 22.51 6.19 -8.10
CA GLU A 62 22.92 6.50 -9.48
C GLU A 62 23.98 7.60 -9.48
N ALA A 63 23.72 8.72 -8.79
CA ALA A 63 24.69 9.81 -8.65
C ALA A 63 26.03 9.36 -8.03
N GLN A 64 26.00 8.44 -7.05
CA GLN A 64 27.23 7.88 -6.47
C GLN A 64 28.00 7.00 -7.46
N ILE A 65 27.30 6.21 -8.28
CA ILE A 65 27.91 5.32 -9.27
C ILE A 65 28.52 6.13 -10.42
N GLU A 66 27.91 7.24 -10.82
CA GLU A 66 28.46 8.16 -11.82
C GLU A 66 29.81 8.74 -11.38
N ILE A 67 29.92 9.12 -10.11
CA ILE A 67 31.18 9.64 -9.54
C ILE A 67 32.22 8.52 -9.37
N ARG A 68 31.78 7.34 -8.92
CA ARG A 68 32.65 6.20 -8.65
C ARG A 68 31.98 4.90 -9.09
N PRO A 69 32.35 4.36 -10.26
CA PRO A 69 31.87 3.07 -10.71
C PRO A 69 32.26 1.96 -9.71
N ASP A 70 31.26 1.30 -9.14
CA ASP A 70 31.42 0.14 -8.26
C ASP A 70 30.38 -0.94 -8.61
N GLU A 71 30.84 -2.12 -8.99
CA GLU A 71 29.99 -3.27 -9.32
C GLU A 71 29.13 -3.72 -8.14
N LYS A 72 29.61 -3.59 -6.91
CA LYS A 72 28.82 -3.92 -5.72
C LYS A 72 27.68 -2.91 -5.51
N ALA A 73 27.94 -1.62 -5.74
CA ALA A 73 26.91 -0.58 -5.75
C ALA A 73 25.88 -0.82 -6.86
N ARG A 74 26.32 -1.21 -8.05
CA ARG A 74 25.44 -1.51 -9.20
C ARG A 74 24.49 -2.68 -8.91
N LYS A 75 24.98 -3.74 -8.26
CA LYS A 75 24.12 -4.85 -7.82
C LYS A 75 23.06 -4.41 -6.80
N LYS A 76 23.41 -3.50 -5.89
CA LYS A 76 22.46 -2.93 -4.91
C LYS A 76 21.43 -2.02 -5.59
N LEU A 77 21.84 -1.23 -6.59
CA LEU A 77 20.95 -0.41 -7.40
C LEU A 77 19.91 -1.29 -8.12
N LYS A 78 20.35 -2.36 -8.81
CA LYS A 78 19.44 -3.31 -9.47
C LYS A 78 18.45 -3.97 -8.52
N LYS A 79 18.87 -4.26 -7.28
CA LYS A 79 17.96 -4.76 -6.25
C LYS A 79 16.88 -3.71 -5.89
N ALA A 80 17.27 -2.45 -5.70
CA ALA A 80 16.33 -1.37 -5.40
C ALA A 80 15.36 -1.09 -6.55
N GLU A 81 15.83 -1.10 -7.81
CA GLU A 81 14.98 -0.99 -9.00
C GLU A 81 13.94 -2.13 -9.07
N ALA A 82 14.36 -3.38 -8.83
CA ALA A 82 13.46 -4.52 -8.83
C ALA A 82 12.40 -4.43 -7.71
N GLU A 83 12.78 -3.89 -6.56
CA GLU A 83 11.86 -3.62 -5.45
C GLU A 83 10.87 -2.51 -5.79
N LEU A 84 11.32 -1.43 -6.46
CA LEU A 84 10.45 -0.37 -6.96
C LEU A 84 9.41 -0.93 -7.96
N ILE A 85 9.84 -1.74 -8.93
CA ILE A 85 8.93 -2.39 -9.89
C ILE A 85 7.87 -3.24 -9.17
N LYS A 86 8.25 -3.94 -8.10
CA LYS A 86 7.31 -4.73 -7.31
C LYS A 86 6.25 -3.84 -6.65
N PHE A 87 6.64 -2.70 -6.08
CA PHE A 87 5.70 -1.78 -5.44
C PHE A 87 4.81 -1.04 -6.42
N LEU A 88 5.33 -0.68 -7.60
CA LEU A 88 4.52 -0.10 -8.69
C LEU A 88 3.43 -1.07 -9.15
N LYS A 89 3.78 -2.35 -9.35
CA LYS A 89 2.77 -3.38 -9.69
C LYS A 89 1.72 -3.55 -8.61
N LEU A 90 2.11 -3.41 -7.34
CA LEU A 90 1.18 -3.50 -6.21
C LEU A 90 0.25 -2.28 -6.10
N GLU A 91 0.69 -1.11 -6.59
CA GLU A 91 -0.13 0.10 -6.65
C GLU A 91 -1.19 0.01 -7.77
N GLU A 92 -0.87 -0.67 -8.87
CA GLU A 92 -1.80 -0.90 -9.99
C GLU A 92 -2.87 -1.98 -9.71
N GLU A 93 -2.70 -2.81 -8.68
CA GLU A 93 -3.60 -3.94 -8.30
C GLU A 93 -4.75 -3.54 -7.35
#